data_AF-A0A610YZ32-F1
#
_entry.id   AF-A0A610YZ32-F1
#
_cell.length_a   1.000
_cell.length_b   1.000
_cell.length_c   1.000
_cell.angle_alpha   90.00
_cell.angle_beta   90.00
_cell.angle_gamma   90.00
#
_symmetry.space_group_name_H-M   'P 1'
#
loop_
_entity.id
_entity.type
_entity.pdbx_description
1 polymer ?
#
loop_
_entity_poly.entity_id
_entity_poly.type
_entity_poly.pdbx_seq_one_letter_code
_entity_poly.pdbx_strand_id
1 'polypeptide(L)'
;MTDAKRTKSIKIRVTDEELSELRERCPAGELAPWLRELGLGQKRPRRAERVDPALLRQLAGVGNLLNQIARRINSGQWSYGDRVEILAALWHIEKRLQDININAG
;
A
#
# COMPACT_ATOMS: atom_id res chain seq x y z
N MET A 1 2.20 -15.18 -18.23
CA MET A 1 3.51 -15.19 -18.92
C MET A 1 4.16 -16.52 -18.62
N THR A 2 4.48 -17.28 -19.66
CA THR A 2 5.00 -18.65 -19.62
C THR A 2 6.22 -18.79 -18.71
N ASP A 3 6.18 -19.74 -17.77
CA ASP A 3 7.31 -20.12 -16.92
C ASP A 3 8.37 -20.86 -17.76
N ALA A 4 9.16 -20.09 -18.50
CA ALA A 4 10.24 -20.63 -19.31
C ALA A 4 11.39 -21.07 -18.39
N LYS A 5 11.69 -22.38 -18.42
CA LYS A 5 12.73 -23.00 -17.58
C LYS A 5 14.09 -22.33 -17.87
N ARG A 6 14.75 -21.81 -16.83
CA ARG A 6 16.04 -21.13 -16.92
C ARG A 6 17.17 -22.16 -17.08
N THR A 7 17.82 -22.20 -18.23
CA THR A 7 18.85 -23.21 -18.58
C THR A 7 20.27 -22.65 -18.67
N LYS A 8 20.44 -21.33 -18.60
CA LYS A 8 21.74 -20.64 -18.70
C LYS A 8 22.17 -20.11 -17.33
N SER A 9 23.46 -20.21 -17.04
CA SER A 9 24.09 -19.74 -15.79
C SER A 9 25.18 -18.72 -16.10
N ILE A 10 25.26 -17.65 -15.30
CA ILE A 10 26.29 -16.62 -15.39
C ILE A 10 27.17 -16.74 -14.15
N LYS A 11 28.49 -16.92 -14.33
CA LYS A 11 29.47 -16.96 -13.22
C LYS A 11 30.20 -15.62 -13.16
N ILE A 12 30.20 -15.02 -11.98
CA ILE A 12 30.94 -13.78 -11.68
C ILE A 12 32.04 -14.09 -10.67
N ARG A 13 33.19 -13.44 -10.82
CA ARG A 13 34.26 -13.43 -9.81
C ARG A 13 34.11 -12.15 -9.01
N VAL A 14 34.22 -12.26 -7.69
CA VAL A 14 34.10 -11.15 -6.74
C VAL A 14 35.14 -11.34 -5.64
N THR A 15 35.56 -10.25 -5.01
CA THR A 15 36.34 -10.30 -3.76
C THR A 15 35.44 -10.61 -2.56
N ASP A 16 36.04 -10.85 -1.40
CA ASP A 16 35.28 -11.15 -0.18
C ASP A 16 34.48 -9.92 0.31
N GLU A 17 35.03 -8.71 0.11
CA GLU A 17 34.34 -7.45 0.42
C GLU A 17 33.15 -7.23 -0.51
N GLU A 18 33.33 -7.44 -1.82
CA GLU A 18 32.26 -7.33 -2.81
C GLU A 18 31.15 -8.34 -2.52
N LEU A 19 31.50 -9.58 -2.16
CA LEU A 19 30.51 -10.60 -1.80
C LEU A 19 29.72 -10.19 -0.54
N SER A 20 30.37 -9.59 0.44
CA SER A 20 29.74 -9.13 1.68
C SER A 20 28.79 -7.97 1.42
N GLU A 21 29.21 -6.99 0.63
CA GLU A 21 28.38 -5.86 0.24
C GLU A 21 27.16 -6.30 -0.60
N LEU A 22 27.34 -7.26 -1.51
CA LEU A 22 26.24 -7.85 -2.27
C LEU A 22 25.22 -8.56 -1.37
N ARG A 23 25.68 -9.21 -0.29
CA ARG A 23 24.80 -9.87 0.69
C ARG A 23 24.05 -8.87 1.56
N GLU A 24 24.71 -7.80 2.01
CA GLU A 24 24.06 -6.74 2.79
C GLU A 24 22.99 -6.00 1.97
N ARG A 25 23.27 -5.72 0.71
CA ARG A 25 22.33 -5.07 -0.22
C ARG A 25 21.20 -5.99 -0.67
N CYS A 26 21.35 -7.31 -0.53
CA CYS A 26 20.32 -8.29 -0.85
C CYS A 26 19.28 -8.37 0.30
N PRO A 27 18.04 -7.91 0.10
CA PRO A 27 17.06 -7.91 1.18
C PRO A 27 16.51 -9.34 1.39
N ALA A 28 16.97 -9.99 2.46
CA ALA A 28 16.41 -11.21 3.07
C ALA A 28 15.95 -12.29 2.08
N GLY A 29 16.69 -12.49 0.99
CA GLY A 29 16.36 -13.42 -0.08
C GLY A 29 17.61 -13.95 -0.79
N GLU A 30 17.40 -14.83 -1.75
CA GLU A 30 18.48 -15.42 -2.53
C GLU A 30 19.18 -14.37 -3.42
N LEU A 31 20.51 -14.36 -3.42
CA LEU A 31 21.33 -13.41 -4.17
C LEU A 31 21.11 -13.51 -5.70
N ALA A 32 20.83 -14.70 -6.22
CA ALA A 32 20.68 -14.93 -7.65
C ALA A 32 19.40 -14.31 -8.25
N PRO A 33 18.20 -14.47 -7.66
CA PRO A 33 17.02 -13.67 -8.01
C PRO A 33 17.25 -12.16 -7.93
N TRP A 34 17.88 -11.68 -6.85
CA TRP A 34 18.13 -10.25 -6.66
C TRP A 34 19.07 -9.66 -7.72
N LEU A 35 20.20 -10.32 -8.01
CA LEU A 35 21.13 -9.90 -9.08
C LEU A 35 20.46 -9.88 -10.46
N ARG A 36 19.54 -10.82 -10.72
CA ARG A 36 18.81 -10.88 -11.99
C ARG A 36 17.83 -9.71 -12.12
N GLU A 37 17.06 -9.42 -11.09
CA GLU A 37 16.14 -8.28 -11.06
C GLU A 37 16.91 -6.96 -11.27
N LEU A 38 18.06 -6.83 -10.59
CA LEU A 38 18.96 -5.69 -10.71
C LEU A 38 19.51 -5.55 -12.15
N GLY A 39 20.04 -6.63 -12.72
CA GLY A 39 20.62 -6.64 -14.07
C GLY A 39 19.60 -6.46 -15.20
N LEU A 40 18.33 -6.81 -14.97
CA LEU A 40 17.23 -6.62 -15.93
C LEU A 40 16.48 -5.29 -15.72
N GLY A 41 16.91 -4.44 -14.79
CA GLY A 41 16.26 -3.15 -14.51
C GLY A 41 14.81 -3.28 -14.04
N GLN A 42 14.44 -4.43 -13.45
CA GLN A 42 13.08 -4.65 -12.99
C GLN A 42 12.84 -3.79 -11.76
N LYS A 43 12.03 -2.73 -11.92
CA LYS A 43 11.58 -1.92 -10.78
C LYS A 43 10.81 -2.84 -9.83
N ARG A 44 11.39 -3.12 -8.68
CA ARG A 44 10.64 -3.72 -7.59
C ARG A 44 9.42 -2.84 -7.31
N PRO A 45 8.22 -3.42 -7.11
CA PRO A 45 7.17 -2.68 -6.46
C PRO A 45 7.78 -2.19 -5.15
N ARG A 46 7.80 -0.86 -4.96
CA ARG A 46 8.29 -0.23 -3.74
C ARG A 46 7.63 -1.00 -2.60
N ARG A 47 8.44 -1.65 -1.75
CA ARG A 47 7.90 -2.37 -0.59
C ARG A 47 7.09 -1.32 0.15
N ALA A 48 5.75 -1.45 0.14
CA ALA A 48 4.90 -0.51 0.81
C ALA A 48 5.45 -0.41 2.23
N GLU A 49 5.73 0.83 2.65
CA GLU A 49 6.19 1.09 4.00
C GLU A 49 5.27 0.31 4.95
N ARG A 50 5.81 -0.33 5.99
CA ARG A 50 4.99 -1.09 6.93
C ARG A 50 4.13 -0.10 7.72
N VAL A 51 3.05 0.35 7.10
CA VAL A 51 2.00 1.14 7.71
C VAL A 51 1.22 0.20 8.61
N ASP A 52 0.92 0.65 9.82
CA ASP A 52 0.11 -0.11 10.77
C ASP A 52 -1.19 -0.58 10.07
N PRO A 53 -1.46 -1.90 10.01
CA PRO A 53 -2.70 -2.43 9.48
C PRO A 53 -3.96 -1.83 10.12
N ALA A 54 -3.89 -1.40 11.39
CA ALA A 54 -4.99 -0.70 12.05
C ALA A 54 -5.26 0.66 11.41
N LEU A 55 -4.20 1.42 11.11
CA LEU A 55 -4.29 2.72 10.43
C LEU A 55 -4.87 2.56 9.01
N LEU A 56 -4.43 1.55 8.27
CA LEU A 56 -4.96 1.26 6.94
C LEU A 56 -6.45 0.89 6.97
N ARG A 57 -6.88 0.08 7.95
CA ARG A 57 -8.30 -0.26 8.14
C ARG A 57 -9.14 0.97 8.48
N GLN A 58 -8.63 1.87 9.31
CA GLN A 58 -9.32 3.10 9.66
C GLN A 58 -9.45 4.03 8.45
N LEU A 59 -8.37 4.21 7.69
CA LEU A 59 -8.36 5.03 6.48
C LEU A 59 -9.33 4.47 5.42
N ALA A 60 -9.35 3.14 5.24
CA ALA A 60 -10.31 2.48 4.36
C ALA A 60 -11.76 2.67 4.84
N GLY A 61 -12.01 2.67 6.15
CA GLY A 61 -13.32 2.97 6.73
C GLY A 61 -13.80 4.38 6.39
N VAL A 62 -12.92 5.39 6.48
CA VAL A 62 -13.23 6.77 6.08
C VAL A 62 -13.53 6.87 4.59
N GLY A 63 -12.70 6.23 3.75
CA GLY A 63 -12.93 6.19 2.30
C GLY A 63 -14.26 5.54 1.91
N ASN A 64 -14.65 4.47 2.61
CA ASN A 64 -15.94 3.79 2.38
C ASN A 64 -17.14 4.67 2.73
N LEU A 65 -17.08 5.44 3.81
CA LEU A 65 -18.14 6.39 4.17
C LEU A 65 -18.26 7.52 3.14
N LEU A 66 -17.14 8.13 2.74
CA LEU A 66 -17.13 9.17 1.71
C LEU A 66 -17.69 8.66 0.37
N ASN A 67 -17.35 7.44 -0.02
CA ASN A 67 -17.86 6.82 -1.24
C ASN A 67 -19.37 6.55 -1.18
N GLN A 68 -19.93 6.21 -0.01
CA GLN A 68 -21.37 6.06 0.17
C GLN A 68 -22.10 7.41 0.04
N ILE A 69 -21.56 8.47 0.66
CA ILE A 69 -22.09 9.83 0.50
C ILE A 69 -22.04 10.24 -0.98
N ALA A 70 -20.89 10.07 -1.65
CA ALA A 70 -20.74 10.40 -3.06
C ALA A 70 -21.74 9.66 -3.96
N ARG A 71 -21.96 8.36 -3.71
CA ARG A 71 -22.97 7.58 -4.45
C ARG A 71 -24.39 8.10 -4.21
N ARG A 72 -24.71 8.50 -2.97
CA ARG A 72 -26.02 9.05 -2.62
C ARG A 72 -26.22 10.45 -3.20
N ILE A 73 -25.16 11.25 -3.29
CA ILE A 73 -25.18 12.53 -3.99
C ILE A 73 -25.46 12.32 -5.48
N ASN A 74 -24.74 11.38 -6.09
CA ASN A 74 -24.80 11.10 -7.52
C ASN A 74 -26.10 10.42 -7.97
N SER A 75 -26.93 9.91 -7.07
CA SER A 75 -28.23 9.31 -7.43
C SER A 75 -29.29 10.35 -7.81
N GLY A 76 -29.05 11.65 -7.63
CA GLY A 76 -29.87 12.73 -8.19
C GLY A 76 -31.28 12.89 -7.61
N GLN A 77 -31.71 12.00 -6.72
CA GLN A 77 -33.00 12.03 -6.04
C GLN A 77 -32.77 12.17 -4.54
N TRP A 78 -33.08 13.34 -3.99
CA TRP A 78 -32.83 13.66 -2.58
C TRP A 78 -34.15 13.93 -1.86
N SER A 79 -34.61 12.94 -1.11
CA SER A 79 -35.67 13.09 -0.13
C SER A 79 -35.20 13.90 1.09
N TYR A 80 -36.14 14.29 1.95
CA TYR A 80 -35.80 14.86 3.26
C TYR A 80 -34.97 13.87 4.10
N GLY A 81 -35.27 12.56 4.01
CA GLY A 81 -34.51 11.50 4.69
C GLY A 81 -33.05 11.45 4.22
N ASP A 82 -32.80 11.57 2.92
CA ASP A 82 -31.44 11.56 2.35
C ASP A 82 -30.58 12.71 2.88
N ARG A 83 -31.19 13.87 3.09
CA ARG A 83 -30.51 15.03 3.67
C ARG A 83 -30.12 14.78 5.13
N VAL A 84 -31.03 14.18 5.91
CA VAL A 84 -30.74 13.82 7.32
C VAL A 84 -29.64 12.77 7.39
N GLU A 85 -29.68 11.74 6.53
CA GLU A 85 -28.65 10.70 6.48
C GLU A 85 -27.27 11.26 6.10
N ILE A 86 -27.21 12.15 5.11
CA ILE A 86 -25.94 12.78 4.68
C ILE A 86 -25.39 13.70 5.78
N LEU A 87 -26.24 14.50 6.43
CA LEU A 87 -25.82 15.33 7.57
C LEU A 87 -25.31 14.47 8.73
N ALA A 88 -25.98 13.35 9.03
CA ALA A 88 -25.55 12.40 10.05
C ALA A 88 -24.20 11.76 9.69
N ALA A 89 -24.00 11.38 8.43
CA ALA A 89 -22.74 10.81 7.96
C ALA A 89 -21.58 11.83 8.02
N LEU A 90 -21.82 13.10 7.67
CA LEU A 90 -20.84 14.19 7.79
C LEU A 90 -20.49 14.48 9.26
N TRP A 91 -21.50 14.54 10.15
CA TRP A 91 -21.28 14.69 11.59
C TRP A 91 -20.48 13.53 12.18
N HIS A 92 -20.72 12.31 11.70
CA HIS A 92 -19.94 11.15 12.13
C HIS A 92 -18.47 11.25 11.70
N ILE A 93 -18.18 11.75 10.50
CA ILE A 93 -16.81 12.02 10.05
C ILE A 93 -16.15 13.09 10.94
N GLU A 94 -16.84 14.20 11.20
CA GLU A 94 -16.35 15.28 12.06
C GLU A 94 -15.98 14.75 13.46
N LYS A 95 -16.88 14.00 14.10
CA LYS A 95 -16.63 13.40 15.41
C LYS A 95 -15.43 12.45 15.40
N ARG A 96 -15.33 11.59 14.38
CA ARG A 96 -14.21 10.64 14.27
C ARG A 96 -12.87 11.34 14.04
N LEU A 97 -12.86 12.47 13.31
CA LEU A 97 -11.67 13.30 13.14
C LEU A 97 -11.28 14.02 14.44
N GLN A 98 -12.26 14.50 15.21
CA GLN A 98 -12.03 15.07 16.54
C GLN A 98 -11.43 14.03 17.51
N ASP A 99 -11.97 12.81 17.53
CA ASP A 99 -11.43 11.72 18.36
C ASP A 99 -9.96 11.41 18.01
N ILE A 100 -9.59 11.44 16.73
CA ILE A 100 -8.20 11.23 16.30
C ILE A 100 -7.31 12.40 16.74
N ASN A 101 -7.79 13.64 16.59
CA ASN A 101 -7.05 14.84 16.99
C ASN A 101 -6.80 14.93 18.50
N ILE A 102 -7.76 14.47 19.31
CA ILE A 102 -7.65 14.45 20.79
C ILE A 102 -6.70 13.35 21.28
N ASN A 103 -6.63 12.21 20.59
CA ASN A 103 -5.73 11.10 20.96
C ASN A 103 -4.31 11.23 20.38
N ALA A 104 -4.04 12.27 19.59
CA ALA A 104 -2.75 12.54 18.97
C ALA A 104 -1.93 13.65 19.68
N GLY A 105 -2.50 14.28 20.73
CA GLY A 105 -1.81 15.20 21.64
C GLY A 105 -1.53 14.56 22.98
#